data_AF-A0A661CKI4-F1
#
_entry.id   AF-A0A661CKI4-F1
#
_cell.length_a   1.000
_cell.length_b   1.000
_cell.length_c   1.000
_cell.angle_alpha   90.00
_cell.angle_beta   90.00
_cell.angle_gamma   90.00
#
_symmetry.space_group_name_H-M   'P 1'
#
loop_
_entity.id
_entity.type
_entity.pdbx_description
1 polymer ?
#
loop_
_entity_poly.entity_id
_entity_poly.type
_entity_poly.pdbx_seq_one_letter_code
_entity_poly.pdbx_strand_id
1 'polypeptide(L)'
;GELSIKDAQGEYRTMAIAAGMVKTPAQKKTEWLDAVSDIDFQTEEGVNEGKAIGADLEIGSATITTYMKAIAKEGEFTLPAGTARKRGNSMSGQLKAWFIENSDATSADIVEKGIELGMTEISAKYYVPIYNTALEIAKAITDSE
;
A
#
# COMPACT_ATOMS: atom_id res chain seq x y z
N GLY A 1 1.36 -1.80 39.04
CA GLY A 1 2.11 -1.98 37.79
C GLY A 1 1.38 -1.17 36.76
N GLU A 2 2.02 -0.17 36.17
CA GLU A 2 1.42 0.61 35.08
C GLU A 2 1.31 -0.29 33.86
N LEU A 3 0.08 -0.54 33.40
CA LEU A 3 -0.17 -1.10 32.08
C LEU A 3 0.48 -0.17 31.05
N SER A 4 1.29 -0.73 30.15
CA SER A 4 1.84 0.07 29.07
C SER A 4 0.68 0.61 28.22
N ILE A 5 0.85 1.80 27.62
CA ILE A 5 -0.19 2.42 26.77
C ILE A 5 -0.71 1.45 25.69
N LYS A 6 0.15 0.54 25.22
CA LYS A 6 -0.22 -0.49 24.23
C LYS A 6 -1.17 -1.54 24.80
N ASP A 7 -0.96 -1.98 26.03
CA ASP A 7 -1.81 -2.99 26.68
C ASP A 7 -3.19 -2.40 26.98
N ALA A 8 -3.23 -1.16 27.49
CA ALA A 8 -4.47 -0.43 27.70
C ALA A 8 -5.27 -0.20 26.41
N GLN A 9 -4.58 0.10 25.29
CA GLN A 9 -5.23 0.21 23.97
C GLN A 9 -5.78 -1.12 23.45
N GLY A 10 -5.07 -2.23 23.71
CA GLY A 10 -5.52 -3.58 23.35
C GLY A 10 -6.77 -3.99 24.12
N GLU A 11 -6.80 -3.76 25.43
CA GLU A 11 -7.95 -4.04 26.29
C GLU A 11 -9.16 -3.18 25.92
N TYR A 12 -8.96 -1.87 25.73
CA TYR A 12 -10.02 -0.97 25.28
C TYR A 12 -10.63 -1.40 23.96
N ARG A 13 -9.80 -1.76 22.96
CA ARG A 13 -10.30 -2.22 21.67
C ARG A 13 -11.11 -3.51 21.78
N THR A 14 -10.69 -4.42 22.64
CA THR A 14 -11.41 -5.68 22.90
C THR A 14 -12.78 -5.41 23.51
N MET A 15 -12.85 -4.54 24.51
CA MET A 15 -14.12 -4.13 25.13
C MET A 15 -15.02 -3.39 24.13
N ALA A 16 -14.47 -2.49 23.31
CA ALA A 16 -15.21 -1.76 22.30
C ALA A 16 -15.78 -2.67 21.20
N ILE A 17 -15.06 -3.74 20.82
CA ILE A 17 -15.57 -4.77 19.91
C ILE A 17 -16.72 -5.56 20.57
N ALA A 18 -16.52 -6.00 21.82
CA ALA A 18 -17.55 -6.76 22.56
C ALA A 18 -18.84 -5.95 22.80
N ALA A 19 -18.70 -4.62 22.99
CA ALA A 19 -19.81 -3.69 23.12
C ALA A 19 -20.44 -3.29 21.76
N GLY A 20 -19.94 -3.79 20.63
CA GLY A 20 -20.43 -3.44 19.30
C GLY A 20 -20.09 -2.03 18.84
N MET A 21 -19.23 -1.31 19.57
CA MET A 21 -18.81 0.06 19.26
C MET A 21 -17.77 0.10 18.14
N VAL A 22 -17.00 -0.98 17.95
CA VAL A 22 -15.99 -1.10 16.90
C VAL A 22 -16.18 -2.40 16.15
N LYS A 23 -16.35 -2.32 14.84
CA LYS A 23 -16.38 -3.51 13.97
C LYS A 23 -14.98 -4.06 13.76
N THR A 24 -14.84 -5.37 13.85
CA THR A 24 -13.61 -6.09 13.48
C THR A 24 -13.37 -6.01 11.97
N PRO A 25 -12.12 -6.20 11.50
CA PRO A 25 -11.84 -6.29 10.07
C PRO A 25 -12.65 -7.38 9.36
N ALA A 26 -12.93 -8.49 10.04
CA ALA A 26 -13.75 -9.58 9.49
C ALA A 26 -15.21 -9.15 9.30
N GLN A 27 -15.82 -8.49 10.29
CA GLN A 27 -17.18 -7.97 10.19
C GLN A 27 -17.29 -6.92 9.08
N LYS A 28 -16.34 -5.99 9.00
CA LYS A 28 -16.30 -4.99 7.92
C LYS A 28 -16.19 -5.65 6.54
N LYS A 29 -15.40 -6.72 6.41
CA LYS A 29 -15.30 -7.49 5.17
C LYS A 29 -16.63 -8.13 4.78
N THR A 30 -17.32 -8.78 5.73
CA THR A 30 -18.63 -9.41 5.47
C THR A 30 -19.65 -8.38 5.01
N GLU A 31 -19.78 -7.27 5.74
CA GLU A 31 -20.72 -6.20 5.35
C GLU A 31 -20.40 -5.59 3.99
N TRP A 32 -19.12 -5.43 3.68
CA TRP A 32 -18.70 -4.96 2.37
C TRP A 32 -19.09 -5.96 1.28
N LEU A 33 -18.83 -7.25 1.47
CA LEU A 33 -19.20 -8.30 0.51
C LEU A 33 -20.72 -8.36 0.28
N ASP A 34 -21.51 -8.24 1.34
CA ASP A 34 -22.96 -8.21 1.24
C ASP A 34 -23.44 -6.98 0.44
N ALA A 35 -22.86 -5.81 0.73
CA ALA A 35 -23.23 -4.54 0.09
C ALA A 35 -22.82 -4.45 -1.39
N VAL A 36 -21.80 -5.17 -1.82
CA VAL A 36 -21.32 -5.14 -3.21
C VAL A 36 -21.77 -6.35 -4.05
N SER A 37 -22.64 -7.20 -3.50
CA SER A 37 -23.04 -8.46 -4.13
C SER A 37 -23.68 -8.30 -5.51
N ASP A 38 -24.38 -7.19 -5.75
CA ASP A 38 -25.04 -6.87 -7.01
C ASP A 38 -24.24 -5.90 -7.91
N ILE A 39 -23.01 -5.54 -7.52
CA ILE A 39 -22.19 -4.55 -8.24
C ILE A 39 -21.41 -5.24 -9.37
N ASP A 40 -21.48 -4.65 -10.58
CA ASP A 40 -20.64 -5.07 -11.70
C ASP A 40 -19.24 -4.44 -11.65
N PHE A 41 -18.30 -5.18 -11.08
CA PHE A 41 -16.89 -4.79 -11.00
C PHE A 41 -16.15 -4.82 -12.35
N GLN A 42 -16.77 -5.23 -13.46
CA GLN A 42 -16.19 -5.09 -14.80
C GLN A 42 -16.31 -3.66 -15.35
N THR A 43 -17.03 -2.79 -14.67
CA THR A 43 -17.20 -1.37 -15.04
C THR A 43 -16.41 -0.44 -14.11
N GLU A 44 -15.99 0.72 -14.61
CA GLU A 44 -15.36 1.75 -13.76
C GLU A 44 -16.31 2.27 -12.68
N GLU A 45 -17.61 2.33 -12.99
CA GLU A 45 -18.67 2.74 -12.08
C GLU A 45 -18.78 1.77 -10.89
N GLY A 46 -18.93 0.46 -11.14
CA GLY A 46 -19.02 -0.53 -10.07
C GLY A 46 -17.74 -0.62 -9.23
N VAL A 47 -16.58 -0.41 -9.82
CA VAL A 47 -15.32 -0.26 -9.09
C VAL A 47 -15.34 0.94 -8.14
N ASN A 48 -15.80 2.10 -8.61
CA ASN A 48 -15.85 3.31 -7.80
C ASN A 48 -16.89 3.20 -6.68
N GLU A 49 -18.01 2.55 -6.97
CA GLU A 49 -19.05 2.24 -5.99
C GLU A 49 -18.55 1.31 -4.89
N GLY A 50 -17.90 0.19 -5.24
CA GLY A 50 -17.31 -0.69 -4.24
C GLY A 50 -16.21 -0.02 -3.40
N LYS A 51 -15.47 0.93 -3.98
CA LYS A 51 -14.54 1.79 -3.22
C LYS A 51 -15.24 2.74 -2.27
N ALA A 52 -16.34 3.37 -2.68
CA ALA A 52 -17.12 4.26 -1.84
C ALA A 52 -17.72 3.50 -0.65
N ILE A 53 -18.37 2.36 -0.90
CA ILE A 53 -18.93 1.49 0.14
C ILE A 53 -17.85 1.05 1.14
N GLY A 54 -16.67 0.67 0.64
CA GLY A 54 -15.57 0.28 1.53
C GLY A 54 -15.02 1.46 2.33
N ALA A 55 -15.01 2.67 1.79
CA ALA A 55 -14.61 3.88 2.52
C ALA A 55 -15.60 4.23 3.63
N ASP A 56 -16.91 4.08 3.39
CA ASP A 56 -17.97 4.28 4.39
C ASP A 56 -17.88 3.28 5.56
N LEU A 57 -17.37 2.08 5.28
CA LEU A 57 -17.05 1.07 6.30
C LEU A 57 -15.67 1.26 6.94
N GLU A 58 -14.96 2.34 6.59
CA GLU A 58 -13.59 2.66 6.99
C GLU A 58 -12.59 1.53 6.69
N ILE A 59 -12.77 0.86 5.56
CA ILE A 59 -11.82 -0.13 5.03
C ILE A 59 -10.76 0.63 4.23
N GLY A 60 -9.49 0.35 4.50
CA GLY A 60 -8.40 0.98 3.75
C GLY A 60 -8.47 0.69 2.25
N SER A 61 -8.21 1.70 1.40
CA SER A 61 -8.33 1.60 -0.05
C SER A 61 -7.53 0.44 -0.67
N ALA A 62 -6.36 0.14 -0.12
CA ALA A 62 -5.54 -1.00 -0.52
C ALA A 62 -6.24 -2.35 -0.23
N THR A 63 -6.90 -2.45 0.92
CA THR A 63 -7.66 -3.64 1.32
C THR A 63 -8.89 -3.84 0.43
N ILE A 64 -9.63 -2.78 0.13
CA ILE A 64 -10.77 -2.83 -0.81
C ILE A 64 -10.30 -3.32 -2.19
N THR A 65 -9.18 -2.77 -2.68
CA THR A 65 -8.58 -3.20 -3.95
C THR A 65 -8.21 -4.69 -3.94
N THR A 66 -7.71 -5.21 -2.81
CA THR A 66 -7.44 -6.64 -2.64
C THR A 66 -8.72 -7.46 -2.68
N TYR A 67 -9.81 -7.01 -2.06
CA TYR A 67 -11.10 -7.71 -2.08
C TYR A 67 -11.70 -7.77 -3.49
N MET A 68 -11.72 -6.65 -4.22
CA MET A 68 -12.20 -6.61 -5.60
C MET A 68 -11.38 -7.54 -6.52
N LYS A 69 -10.06 -7.63 -6.31
CA LYS A 69 -9.20 -8.58 -7.05
C LYS A 69 -9.50 -10.05 -6.73
N ALA A 70 -9.89 -10.35 -5.49
CA ALA A 70 -10.30 -11.70 -5.11
C ALA A 70 -11.61 -12.09 -5.82
N ILE A 71 -12.60 -11.19 -5.82
CA ILE A 71 -13.86 -11.38 -6.55
C ILE A 71 -13.61 -11.55 -8.05
N ALA A 72 -12.78 -10.70 -8.65
CA ALA A 72 -12.41 -10.81 -10.06
C ALA A 72 -11.75 -12.16 -10.40
N LYS A 73 -10.90 -12.66 -9.50
CA LYS A 73 -10.28 -13.98 -9.66
C LYS A 73 -11.28 -15.12 -9.54
N GLU A 74 -12.21 -15.05 -8.59
CA GLU A 74 -13.24 -16.08 -8.38
C GLU A 74 -14.30 -16.09 -9.49
N GLY A 75 -14.67 -14.92 -9.99
CA GLY A 75 -15.62 -14.74 -11.10
C GLY A 75 -14.99 -14.79 -12.49
N GLU A 76 -13.70 -15.12 -12.60
CA GLU A 76 -12.95 -15.23 -13.86
C GLU A 76 -13.07 -14.00 -14.79
N PHE A 77 -13.09 -12.79 -14.24
CA PHE A 77 -13.16 -11.55 -15.00
C PHE A 77 -11.97 -10.61 -14.70
N THR A 78 -11.79 -9.61 -15.56
CA THR A 78 -10.76 -8.58 -15.37
C THR A 78 -11.37 -7.29 -14.86
N LEU A 79 -10.73 -6.70 -13.86
CA LEU A 79 -11.10 -5.36 -13.41
C LEU A 79 -10.70 -4.30 -14.46
N PRO A 80 -11.48 -3.21 -14.64
CA PRO A 80 -11.15 -2.10 -15.50
C PRO A 80 -9.75 -1.53 -15.24
N ALA A 81 -9.11 -1.02 -16.29
CA ALA A 81 -7.83 -0.32 -16.16
C ALA A 81 -7.96 0.85 -15.16
N GLY A 82 -7.01 0.99 -14.23
CA GLY A 82 -7.07 2.00 -13.17
C GLY A 82 -7.65 1.52 -11.83
N THR A 83 -8.08 0.25 -11.73
CA THR A 83 -8.36 -0.43 -10.45
C THR A 83 -7.12 -0.80 -9.67
N ALA A 84 -6.03 -1.11 -10.36
CA ALA A 84 -4.72 -1.07 -9.73
C ALA A 84 -4.57 0.33 -9.15
N ARG A 85 -4.01 0.42 -7.92
CA ARG A 85 -3.37 1.66 -7.46
C ARG A 85 -2.66 2.17 -8.70
N LYS A 86 -3.04 3.34 -9.27
CA LYS A 86 -2.08 4.10 -10.08
C LYS A 86 -0.83 3.94 -9.26
N ARG A 87 0.26 3.43 -9.85
CA ARG A 87 1.57 3.60 -9.21
C ARG A 87 1.74 5.11 -9.18
N GLY A 88 1.04 5.79 -8.28
CA GLY A 88 1.20 7.17 -7.94
C GLY A 88 2.52 7.06 -7.24
N ASN A 89 3.58 7.16 -8.05
CA ASN A 89 4.89 7.63 -7.73
C ASN A 89 5.06 7.67 -6.21
N SER A 90 5.17 6.48 -5.58
CA SER A 90 5.43 6.46 -4.14
C SER A 90 6.75 7.21 -3.97
N MET A 91 6.98 7.88 -2.84
CA MET A 91 8.25 8.60 -2.66
C MET A 91 9.45 7.68 -2.95
N SER A 92 9.33 6.39 -2.60
CA SER A 92 10.27 5.32 -2.98
C SER A 92 10.33 5.01 -4.47
N GLY A 93 9.19 5.00 -5.18
CA GLY A 93 9.12 4.79 -6.63
C GLY A 93 9.69 5.97 -7.41
N GLN A 94 9.47 7.20 -6.95
CA GLN A 94 10.07 8.42 -7.50
C GLN A 94 11.58 8.43 -7.28
N LEU A 95 12.02 8.13 -6.05
CA LEU A 95 13.43 8.05 -5.72
C LEU A 95 14.14 6.96 -6.54
N LYS A 96 13.49 5.81 -6.75
CA LYS A 96 14.00 4.74 -7.61
C LYS A 96 14.12 5.18 -9.07
N ALA A 97 13.09 5.83 -9.63
CA ALA A 97 13.11 6.31 -11.00
C ALA A 97 14.25 7.32 -11.20
N TRP A 98 14.38 8.28 -10.28
CA TRP A 98 15.47 9.26 -10.29
C TRP A 98 16.85 8.58 -10.19
N PHE A 99 17.02 7.58 -9.31
CA PHE A 99 18.30 6.88 -9.17
C PHE A 99 18.71 6.12 -10.44
N ILE A 100 17.75 5.52 -11.15
CA ILE A 100 18.03 4.83 -12.44
C ILE A 100 18.57 5.83 -13.48
N GLU A 101 18.06 7.06 -13.49
CA GLU A 101 18.51 8.13 -14.38
C GLU A 101 19.82 8.80 -13.92
N ASN A 102 20.19 8.63 -12.65
CA ASN A 102 21.37 9.23 -12.02
C ASN A 102 22.20 8.12 -11.34
N SER A 103 22.62 7.13 -12.12
CA SER A 103 23.31 5.93 -11.60
C SER A 103 24.70 6.22 -11.00
N ASP A 104 25.21 7.43 -11.17
CA ASP A 104 26.44 7.96 -10.57
C ASP A 104 26.18 8.77 -9.30
N ALA A 105 24.92 8.92 -8.89
CA ALA A 105 24.54 9.62 -7.67
C ALA A 105 25.24 9.04 -6.44
N THR A 106 25.77 9.92 -5.60
CA THR A 106 26.39 9.54 -4.34
C THR A 106 25.33 9.21 -3.30
N SER A 107 25.76 8.57 -2.21
CA SER A 107 24.91 8.35 -1.03
C SER A 107 24.27 9.64 -0.50
N ALA A 108 24.97 10.79 -0.62
CA ALA A 108 24.44 12.08 -0.20
C ALA A 108 23.31 12.55 -1.13
N ASP A 109 23.50 12.42 -2.45
CA ASP A 109 22.52 12.81 -3.46
C ASP A 109 21.22 11.99 -3.34
N ILE A 110 21.33 10.69 -3.05
CA ILE A 110 20.17 9.82 -2.80
C ILE A 110 19.38 10.28 -1.57
N VAL A 111 20.07 10.67 -0.49
CA VAL A 111 19.42 11.14 0.74
C VAL A 111 18.76 12.50 0.52
N GLU A 112 19.47 13.43 -0.12
CA GLU A 112 18.96 14.75 -0.47
C GLU A 112 17.72 14.65 -1.35
N LYS A 113 17.76 13.82 -2.41
CA LYS A 113 16.60 13.60 -3.26
C LYS A 113 15.44 12.97 -2.51
N GLY A 114 15.71 12.01 -1.62
CA GLY A 114 14.68 11.41 -0.79
C GLY A 114 13.95 12.44 0.07
N ILE A 115 14.69 13.38 0.66
CA ILE A 115 14.13 14.49 1.45
C ILE A 115 13.33 15.45 0.56
N GLU A 116 13.84 15.81 -0.63
CA GLU A 116 13.11 16.64 -1.61
C GLU A 116 11.76 16.01 -2.01
N LEU A 117 11.72 14.68 -2.13
CA LEU A 117 10.51 13.91 -2.41
C LEU A 117 9.57 13.76 -1.20
N GLY A 118 9.93 14.30 -0.04
CA GLY A 118 9.11 14.29 1.18
C GLY A 118 9.39 13.15 2.16
N MET A 119 10.47 12.38 1.97
CA MET A 119 10.87 11.35 2.93
C MET A 119 11.58 11.97 4.15
N THR A 120 11.51 11.30 5.29
CA THR A 120 12.43 11.61 6.40
C THR A 120 13.86 11.22 6.01
N GLU A 121 14.86 11.88 6.59
CA GLU A 121 16.27 11.53 6.38
C GLU A 121 16.55 10.05 6.70
N ILE A 122 15.95 9.52 7.77
CA ILE A 122 16.06 8.09 8.14
C ILE A 122 15.49 7.20 7.04
N SER A 123 14.31 7.56 6.52
CA SER A 123 13.66 6.81 5.43
C SER A 123 14.46 6.87 4.13
N ALA A 124 15.12 7.99 3.81
CA ALA A 124 15.94 8.12 2.62
C ALA A 124 17.25 7.32 2.74
N LYS A 125 17.92 7.39 3.90
CA LYS A 125 19.13 6.60 4.21
C LYS A 125 18.94 5.10 4.08
N TYR A 126 17.73 4.59 4.34
CA TYR A 126 17.39 3.18 4.14
C TYR A 126 17.62 2.69 2.70
N TYR A 127 17.46 3.55 1.69
CA TYR A 127 17.60 3.17 0.28
C TYR A 127 19.02 3.19 -0.26
N VAL A 128 19.94 3.91 0.40
CA VAL A 128 21.35 4.02 -0.01
C VAL A 128 22.02 2.64 -0.21
N PRO A 129 22.02 1.72 0.78
CA PRO A 129 22.67 0.42 0.59
C PRO A 129 22.01 -0.41 -0.52
N ILE A 130 20.68 -0.33 -0.67
CA ILE A 130 19.93 -1.07 -1.68
C ILE A 130 20.38 -0.66 -3.10
N TYR A 131 20.54 0.64 -3.30
CA TYR A 131 20.93 1.22 -4.59
C TYR A 131 22.40 1.00 -4.92
N ASN A 132 23.30 1.12 -3.93
CA ASN A 132 24.71 0.81 -4.13
C ASN A 132 24.91 -0.67 -4.52
N THR A 133 24.24 -1.60 -3.83
CA THR A 133 24.29 -3.03 -4.20
C THR A 133 23.74 -3.28 -5.60
N ALA A 134 22.69 -2.56 -6.02
CA ALA A 134 22.14 -2.70 -7.37
C ALA A 134 23.16 -2.27 -8.45
N LEU A 135 23.93 -1.20 -8.22
CA LEU A 135 25.00 -0.77 -9.13
C LEU A 135 26.17 -1.77 -9.16
N GLU A 136 26.56 -2.32 -8.01
CA GLU A 136 27.62 -3.34 -7.95
C GLU A 136 27.24 -4.58 -8.75
N ILE A 137 25.99 -5.04 -8.62
CA ILE A 137 25.47 -6.17 -9.40
C ILE A 137 25.43 -5.82 -10.89
N ALA A 138 24.95 -4.63 -11.27
CA ALA A 138 24.89 -4.21 -12.66
C ALA A 138 26.28 -4.16 -13.30
N LYS A 139 27.27 -3.60 -12.60
CA LYS A 139 28.68 -3.57 -13.04
C LYS A 139 29.27 -4.97 -13.19
N ALA A 140 29.04 -5.84 -12.21
CA ALA A 140 29.52 -7.22 -12.25
C ALA A 140 28.97 -8.01 -13.44
N ILE A 141 27.73 -7.70 -13.88
CA ILE A 141 27.13 -8.31 -15.06
C ILE A 141 27.77 -7.74 -16.34
N THR A 142 27.91 -6.42 -16.45
CA THR A 142 28.49 -5.79 -17.65
C THR A 142 29.98 -6.04 -17.84
N ASP A 143 30.74 -6.25 -16.76
CA ASP A 143 32.18 -6.55 -16.81
C ASP A 143 32.47 -8.05 -17.07
N SER A 144 31.42 -8.88 -17.13
CA SER A 144 31.51 -10.33 -17.38
C SER A 144 31.23 -10.75 -18.83
N GLU A 145 30.96 -9.77 -19.71
CA GLU A 145 30.82 -9.93 -21.17
C GLU A 145 32.11 -9.50 -21.91
#